data_AF-A0A932Z2C3-F1
#
_entry.id   AF-A0A932Z2C3-F1
#
_cell.length_a   1.000
_cell.length_b   1.000
_cell.length_c   1.000
_cell.angle_alpha   90.00
_cell.angle_beta   90.00
_cell.angle_gamma   90.00
#
_symmetry.space_group_name_H-M   'P 1'
#
loop_
_entity.id
_entity.type
_entity.pdbx_description
1 polymer ?
#
loop_
_entity_poly.entity_id
_entity_poly.type
_entity_poly.pdbx_seq_one_letter_code
_entity_poly.pdbx_strand_id
1 'polypeptide(L)'
;MTEDVTGAFNWFGGTWGGDTVASKVLHLLNPNLFVMWDMGISGNLSGAVGYLKFLKKMQVEAEEASQDFQMLGYPGTPAQFIASNLGARYTKTLAKLIDEYNWVTVTRRWPTTVPQWLLSCFAVVDIAATSRENE
;
A
#
# COMPACT_ATOMS: atom_id res chain seq x y z
N MET A 1 15.97 2.82 -15.66
CA MET A 1 14.87 2.51 -14.72
C MET A 1 13.54 3.12 -15.16
N THR A 2 13.42 4.44 -15.32
CA THR A 2 12.15 5.07 -15.76
C THR A 2 11.72 4.67 -17.16
N GLU A 3 12.65 4.58 -18.12
CA GLU A 3 12.38 4.12 -19.49
C GLU A 3 12.01 2.62 -19.53
N ASP A 4 12.58 1.81 -18.65
CA ASP A 4 12.29 0.37 -18.58
C ASP A 4 10.86 0.11 -18.05
N VAL A 5 10.44 0.85 -17.03
CA VAL A 5 9.10 0.74 -16.45
C VAL A 5 8.03 1.21 -17.45
N THR A 6 8.25 2.34 -18.14
CA THR A 6 7.28 2.84 -19.12
C THR A 6 7.21 1.94 -20.35
N GLY A 7 8.35 1.42 -20.82
CA GLY A 7 8.42 0.43 -21.89
C GLY A 7 7.67 -0.87 -21.55
N ALA A 8 7.94 -1.43 -20.37
CA ALA A 8 7.24 -2.63 -19.89
C ALA A 8 5.73 -2.40 -19.77
N PHE A 9 5.32 -1.27 -19.17
CA PHE A 9 3.90 -0.93 -19.03
C PHE A 9 3.18 -0.82 -20.37
N ASN A 10 3.79 -0.13 -21.35
CA ASN A 10 3.22 -0.01 -22.69
C ASN A 10 3.12 -1.37 -23.39
N TRP A 11 4.13 -2.23 -23.25
CA TRP A 11 4.12 -3.56 -23.83
C TRP A 11 2.96 -4.41 -23.29
N PHE A 12 2.79 -4.44 -21.96
CA PHE A 12 1.69 -5.16 -21.35
C PHE A 12 0.32 -4.52 -21.68
N GLY A 13 0.23 -3.20 -21.68
CA GLY A 13 -1.01 -2.47 -21.98
C GLY A 13 -1.50 -2.71 -23.41
N GLY A 14 -0.58 -2.69 -24.38
CA GLY A 14 -0.89 -2.97 -25.78
C GLY A 14 -1.24 -4.43 -26.05
N THR A 15 -0.69 -5.36 -25.29
CA THR A 15 -0.88 -6.81 -25.50
C THR A 15 -2.12 -7.36 -24.78
N TRP A 16 -2.42 -6.86 -23.58
CA TRP A 16 -3.39 -7.50 -22.67
C TRP A 16 -4.64 -6.66 -22.36
N GLY A 17 -4.91 -5.62 -23.13
CA GLY A 17 -6.19 -4.90 -23.05
C GLY A 17 -6.20 -3.72 -22.08
N GLY A 18 -5.09 -2.98 -22.00
CA GLY A 18 -5.05 -1.65 -21.40
C GLY A 18 -4.38 -1.54 -20.02
N ASP A 19 -4.37 -0.30 -19.55
CA ASP A 19 -3.63 0.19 -18.39
C ASP A 19 -3.84 -0.60 -17.10
N THR A 20 -5.08 -0.99 -16.79
CA THR A 20 -5.39 -1.75 -15.58
C THR A 20 -4.74 -3.12 -15.61
N VAL A 21 -4.78 -3.81 -16.75
CA VAL A 21 -4.17 -5.14 -16.89
C VAL A 21 -2.66 -5.04 -16.81
N ALA A 22 -2.06 -4.04 -17.46
CA ALA A 22 -0.63 -3.79 -17.40
C ALA A 22 -0.11 -3.63 -15.96
N SER A 23 -0.79 -2.83 -15.14
CA SER A 23 -0.39 -2.65 -13.73
C SER A 23 -0.45 -3.94 -12.92
N LYS A 24 -1.46 -4.79 -13.16
CA LYS A 24 -1.64 -6.07 -12.46
C LYS A 24 -0.56 -7.07 -12.85
N VAL A 25 -0.21 -7.15 -14.13
CA VAL A 25 0.88 -8.01 -14.59
C VAL A 25 2.22 -7.56 -14.00
N LEU A 26 2.50 -6.26 -14.00
CA LEU A 26 3.71 -5.73 -13.36
C LEU A 26 3.74 -6.03 -11.85
N HIS A 27 2.62 -5.89 -11.14
CA HIS A 27 2.53 -6.28 -9.73
C HIS A 27 2.84 -7.76 -9.51
N LEU A 28 2.34 -8.66 -10.36
CA LEU A 28 2.67 -10.08 -10.28
C LEU A 28 4.17 -10.35 -10.51
N LEU A 29 4.81 -9.59 -11.39
CA LEU A 29 6.25 -9.71 -11.66
C LEU A 29 7.11 -9.16 -10.51
N ASN A 30 6.68 -8.07 -9.86
CA ASN A 30 7.36 -7.53 -8.69
C ASN A 30 6.36 -6.91 -7.69
N PRO A 31 5.86 -7.70 -6.72
CA PRO A 31 4.82 -7.27 -5.79
C PRO A 31 5.33 -6.31 -4.72
N ASN A 32 6.63 -6.08 -4.61
CA ASN A 32 7.22 -5.12 -3.68
C ASN A 32 7.30 -3.72 -4.27
N LEU A 33 7.34 -3.60 -5.60
CA LEU A 33 7.58 -2.33 -6.30
C LEU A 33 6.32 -1.75 -6.92
N PHE A 34 5.55 -2.57 -7.62
CA PHE A 34 4.44 -2.08 -8.43
C PHE A 34 3.15 -2.11 -7.63
N VAL A 35 2.58 -0.94 -7.32
CA VAL A 35 1.24 -0.84 -6.76
C VAL A 35 0.23 -0.98 -7.90
N MET A 36 -0.78 -1.82 -7.72
CA MET A 36 -1.85 -1.96 -8.72
C MET A 36 -2.68 -0.68 -8.78
N TRP A 37 -3.20 -0.36 -9.96
CA TRP A 37 -4.17 0.72 -10.12
C TRP A 37 -5.46 0.22 -10.78
N ASP A 38 -6.55 0.94 -10.56
CA ASP A 38 -7.76 0.84 -11.35
C ASP A 38 -8.17 2.24 -11.83
N MET A 39 -9.18 2.34 -12.71
CA MET A 39 -9.64 3.63 -13.25
C MET A 39 -10.14 4.59 -12.16
N GLY A 40 -10.65 4.08 -11.03
CA GLY A 40 -11.08 4.92 -9.91
C GLY A 40 -9.88 5.48 -9.15
N ILE A 41 -8.86 4.65 -8.92
CA ILE A 41 -7.65 4.95 -8.16
C ILE A 41 -6.70 5.86 -8.97
N SER A 42 -6.61 5.69 -10.29
CA SER A 42 -5.69 6.48 -11.11
C SER A 42 -6.07 7.96 -11.23
N GLY A 43 -7.30 8.34 -10.84
CA GLY A 43 -7.73 9.73 -10.80
C GLY A 43 -7.63 10.45 -12.15
N ASN A 44 -7.99 9.76 -13.24
CA ASN A 44 -7.88 10.19 -14.65
C ASN A 44 -6.47 10.14 -15.26
N LEU A 45 -5.47 9.62 -14.55
CA LEU A 45 -4.17 9.32 -15.16
C LEU A 45 -4.31 8.14 -16.13
N SER A 46 -3.65 8.24 -17.28
CA SER A 46 -3.63 7.21 -18.31
C SER A 46 -2.24 7.00 -18.90
N GLY A 47 -2.03 5.81 -19.46
CA GLY A 47 -0.80 5.36 -20.08
C GLY A 47 0.38 5.23 -19.13
N ALA A 48 1.53 4.84 -19.68
CA ALA A 48 2.75 4.59 -18.92
C ALA A 48 3.24 5.82 -18.13
N VAL A 49 3.08 7.03 -18.67
CA VAL A 49 3.47 8.27 -17.96
C VAL A 49 2.56 8.51 -16.76
N GLY A 50 1.25 8.30 -16.92
CA GLY A 50 0.29 8.37 -15.83
C GLY A 50 0.62 7.34 -14.74
N TYR A 51 0.90 6.11 -15.13
CA TYR A 51 1.27 5.05 -14.20
C TYR A 51 2.57 5.35 -13.46
N LEU A 52 3.60 5.88 -14.13
CA LEU A 52 4.85 6.27 -13.48
C LEU A 52 4.63 7.38 -12.43
N LYS A 53 3.78 8.37 -12.74
CA LYS A 53 3.40 9.41 -11.78
C LYS A 53 2.68 8.82 -10.57
N PHE A 54 1.77 7.89 -10.82
CA PHE A 54 1.07 7.15 -9.77
C PHE A 54 2.05 6.39 -8.87
N LEU A 55 2.98 5.61 -9.44
CA LEU A 55 3.98 4.87 -8.66
C LEU A 55 4.85 5.79 -7.79
N LYS A 56 5.28 6.94 -8.33
CA LYS A 56 6.04 7.93 -7.55
C LYS A 56 5.23 8.46 -6.37
N LYS A 57 3.93 8.74 -6.57
CA LYS A 57 3.04 9.16 -5.49
C LYS A 57 2.93 8.07 -4.41
N MET A 58 2.69 6.82 -4.82
CA MET A 58 2.59 5.69 -3.89
C MET A 58 3.89 5.44 -3.12
N GLN A 59 5.04 5.67 -3.75
CA GLN A 59 6.33 5.59 -3.08
C GLN A 59 6.44 6.62 -1.95
N VAL A 60 6.08 7.88 -2.22
CA VAL A 60 6.10 8.93 -1.19
C VAL A 60 5.17 8.58 -0.03
N GLU A 61 3.93 8.18 -0.32
CA GLU A 61 2.97 7.77 0.72
C GLU A 61 3.47 6.55 1.54
N ALA A 62 4.15 5.60 0.89
CA ALA A 62 4.75 4.46 1.56
C ALA A 62 5.92 4.85 2.48
N GLU A 63 6.75 5.80 2.05
CA GLU A 63 7.87 6.33 2.82
C GLU A 63 7.37 7.11 4.04
N GLU A 64 6.39 8.00 3.87
CA GLU A 64 5.73 8.73 4.96
C GLU A 64 5.13 7.76 5.99
N ALA A 65 4.33 6.80 5.54
CA ALA A 65 3.72 5.81 6.44
C ALA A 65 4.78 4.96 7.19
N SER A 66 5.91 4.67 6.55
CA SER A 66 7.00 3.92 7.18
C SER A 66 7.76 4.76 8.20
N GLN A 67 7.96 6.06 7.94
CA GLN A 67 8.58 6.99 8.87
C GLN A 67 7.70 7.23 10.10
N ASP A 68 6.41 7.50 9.90
CA ASP A 68 5.43 7.64 10.99
C ASP A 68 5.41 6.39 11.88
N PHE A 69 5.39 5.21 11.26
CA PHE A 69 5.42 3.93 11.97
C PHE A 69 6.69 3.77 12.82
N GLN A 70 7.85 4.18 12.31
CA GLN A 70 9.11 4.16 13.07
C GLN A 70 9.12 5.19 14.20
N MET A 71 8.58 6.38 13.97
CA MET A 71 8.47 7.43 15.00
C MET A 71 7.59 7.01 16.18
N LEU A 72 6.59 6.15 15.93
CA LEU A 72 5.75 5.55 16.96
C LEU A 72 6.48 4.46 17.77
N GLY A 73 7.71 4.10 17.40
CA GLY A 73 8.54 3.13 18.14
C GLY A 73 8.13 1.67 17.95
N TYR A 74 7.27 1.37 16.97
CA TYR A 74 6.83 -0.01 16.73
C TYR A 74 7.93 -0.87 16.09
N PRO A 75 8.07 -2.15 16.49
CA PRO A 75 9.09 -3.03 15.95
C PRO A 75 8.75 -3.50 14.53
N GLY A 76 9.79 -3.71 13.72
CA GLY A 76 9.67 -4.28 12.38
C GLY A 76 9.19 -3.28 11.33
N THR A 77 8.46 -3.78 10.34
CA THR A 77 7.91 -2.98 9.24
C THR A 77 6.40 -2.82 9.39
N PRO A 78 5.78 -1.78 8.79
CA PRO A 78 4.32 -1.61 8.80
C PRO A 78 3.58 -2.88 8.33
N ALA A 79 4.11 -3.54 7.30
CA ALA A 79 3.51 -4.77 6.76
C ALA A 79 3.56 -5.95 7.75
N GLN A 80 4.68 -6.13 8.46
CA GLN A 80 4.81 -7.16 9.49
C GLN A 80 3.90 -6.88 10.70
N PHE A 81 3.82 -5.61 11.10
CA PHE A 81 2.95 -5.19 12.19
C PHE A 81 1.48 -5.45 11.87
N ILE A 82 1.03 -5.06 10.67
CA ILE A 82 -0.33 -5.32 10.21
C ILE A 82 -0.61 -6.84 10.18
N ALA A 83 0.32 -7.63 9.63
CA ALA A 83 0.15 -9.08 9.56
C ALA A 83 -0.01 -9.71 10.95
N SER A 84 0.79 -9.26 11.93
CA SER A 84 0.80 -9.78 13.29
C SER A 84 -0.42 -9.35 14.12
N ASN A 85 -0.96 -8.15 13.88
CA ASN A 85 -2.03 -7.57 14.70
C ASN A 85 -3.44 -7.72 14.10
N LEU A 86 -3.58 -7.81 12.77
CA LEU A 86 -4.90 -7.92 12.11
C LEU A 86 -5.27 -9.35 11.71
N GLY A 87 -4.50 -10.35 12.17
CA GLY A 87 -4.78 -11.77 11.90
C GLY A 87 -4.71 -12.12 10.41
N ALA A 88 -3.83 -11.46 9.66
CA ALA A 88 -3.70 -11.73 8.23
C ALA A 88 -3.24 -13.18 8.02
N ARG A 89 -3.97 -13.94 7.19
CA ARG A 89 -3.64 -15.35 6.88
C ARG A 89 -2.27 -15.52 6.17
N TYR A 90 -1.72 -14.44 5.64
CA TYR A 90 -0.42 -14.39 4.96
C TYR A 90 0.15 -12.98 5.02
N THR A 91 1.48 -12.88 5.00
CA THR A 91 2.20 -11.60 4.95
C THR A 91 2.03 -10.96 3.58
N LYS A 92 1.41 -9.78 3.54
CA LYS A 92 1.28 -8.97 2.31
C LYS A 92 2.46 -8.02 2.20
N THR A 93 2.86 -7.71 0.96
CA THR A 93 3.82 -6.63 0.71
C THR A 93 3.18 -5.29 1.05
N LEU A 94 4.01 -4.28 1.37
CA LEU A 94 3.52 -2.93 1.61
C LEU A 94 2.75 -2.38 0.40
N ALA A 95 3.26 -2.62 -0.82
CA ALA A 95 2.58 -2.23 -2.05
C ALA A 95 1.18 -2.85 -2.18
N LYS A 96 0.98 -4.11 -1.75
CA LYS A 96 -0.34 -4.74 -1.75
C LYS A 96 -1.27 -4.15 -0.68
N LEU A 97 -0.74 -3.80 0.49
CA LEU A 97 -1.53 -3.14 1.53
C LEU A 97 -1.98 -1.73 1.11
N ILE A 98 -1.12 -0.99 0.42
CA ILE A 98 -1.46 0.31 -0.18
C ILE A 98 -2.55 0.16 -1.24
N ASP A 99 -2.45 -0.84 -2.13
CA ASP A 99 -3.51 -1.15 -3.10
C ASP A 99 -4.87 -1.44 -2.41
N GLU A 100 -4.87 -2.26 -1.36
CA GLU A 100 -6.10 -2.57 -0.62
C GLU A 100 -6.68 -1.32 0.08
N TYR A 101 -5.82 -0.49 0.67
CA TYR A 101 -6.22 0.79 1.25
C TYR A 101 -6.86 1.70 0.20
N ASN A 102 -6.23 1.85 -0.97
CA ASN A 102 -6.75 2.66 -2.07
C ASN A 102 -8.08 2.12 -2.59
N TRP A 103 -8.23 0.80 -2.74
CA TRP A 103 -9.49 0.19 -3.17
C TRP A 103 -10.62 0.44 -2.17
N VAL A 104 -10.35 0.31 -0.87
CA VAL A 104 -11.36 0.53 0.18
C VAL A 104 -11.73 2.02 0.30
N THR A 105 -10.76 2.93 0.21
CA THR A 105 -11.02 4.37 0.40
C THR A 105 -11.54 5.06 -0.86
N VAL A 106 -10.98 4.76 -2.03
CA VAL A 106 -11.38 5.39 -3.29
C VAL A 106 -12.59 4.68 -3.91
N THR A 107 -12.49 3.36 -4.11
CA THR A 107 -13.51 2.60 -4.82
C THR A 107 -14.72 2.30 -3.94
N ARG A 108 -14.51 1.97 -2.65
CA ARG A 108 -15.61 1.72 -1.70
C ARG A 108 -16.03 2.93 -0.88
N ARG A 109 -15.31 4.06 -0.99
CA ARG A 109 -15.61 5.31 -0.25
C ARG A 109 -15.70 5.11 1.26
N TRP A 110 -14.88 4.21 1.81
CA TRP A 110 -14.80 4.08 3.26
C TRP A 110 -14.22 5.37 3.86
N PRO A 111 -14.66 5.73 5.08
CA PRO A 111 -14.04 6.83 5.80
C PRO A 111 -12.54 6.58 5.96
N THR A 112 -11.74 7.62 5.72
CA THR A 112 -10.30 7.60 6.00
C THR A 112 -10.01 7.80 7.49
N THR A 113 -11.03 8.14 8.28
CA THR A 113 -10.92 8.24 9.73
C THR A 113 -10.89 6.85 10.35
N VAL A 114 -9.88 6.60 11.18
CA VAL A 114 -9.78 5.36 11.95
C VAL A 114 -10.96 5.29 12.93
N PRO A 115 -11.78 4.21 12.91
CA PRO A 115 -12.88 4.07 13.85
C PRO A 115 -12.42 4.13 15.30
N GLN A 116 -13.18 4.81 16.16
CA GLN A 116 -12.77 5.03 17.55
C GLN A 116 -12.50 3.72 18.31
N TRP A 117 -13.31 2.68 18.05
CA TRP A 117 -13.13 1.37 18.67
C TRP A 117 -11.78 0.73 18.32
N LEU A 118 -11.25 0.99 17.11
CA LEU A 118 -9.97 0.47 16.67
C LEU A 118 -8.82 1.23 17.34
N LEU A 119 -8.94 2.55 17.51
CA LEU A 119 -7.99 3.35 18.29
C LEU A 119 -7.90 2.85 19.75
N SER A 120 -9.04 2.49 20.35
CA SER A 120 -9.09 1.93 21.69
C SER A 120 -8.39 0.57 21.81
N CYS A 121 -8.39 -0.26 20.76
CA CYS A 121 -7.65 -1.52 20.76
C CYS A 121 -6.13 -1.32 20.80
N PHE A 122 -5.60 -0.28 20.14
CA PHE A 122 -4.16 0.02 20.14
C PHE A 122 -3.70 0.70 21.43
N ALA A 123 -4.52 1.55 22.03
CA ALA A 123 -4.22 2.19 23.33
C ALA A 123 -4.03 1.18 24.47
N VAL A 124 -4.70 0.01 24.42
CA VAL A 124 -4.55 -1.07 25.41
C VAL A 124 -3.22 -1.82 25.24
N VAL A 125 -2.69 -1.90 24.01
CA VAL A 125 -1.43 -2.59 23.72
C VAL A 125 -0.23 -1.79 24.22
N ASP A 126 -0.23 -0.46 24.08
CA ASP A 126 0.85 0.40 24.60
C ASP A 126 0.95 0.32 26.14
N ILE A 127 -0.19 0.31 26.86
CA ILE A 127 -0.21 0.15 28.32
C ILE A 127 0.38 -1.19 28.76
N ALA A 128 0.07 -2.26 28.02
CA ALA A 128 0.57 -3.61 28.30
C ALA A 128 2.06 -3.81 27.96
N ALA A 129 2.61 -3.01 27.04
CA ALA A 129 4.03 -3.01 26.71
C ALA A 129 4.85 -2.25 27.76
N THR A 130 4.39 -1.05 28.19
CA THR A 130 5.05 -0.24 29.22
C THR A 130 5.10 -0.93 30.58
N SER A 131 4.15 -1.81 30.89
CA SER A 131 4.12 -2.55 32.16
C SER A 131 5.07 -3.75 32.19
N ARG A 132 5.55 -4.26 31.05
CA ARG A 132 6.53 -5.36 30.98
C ARG A 132 7.99 -4.91 30.96
N GLU A 133 8.26 -3.64 30.71
CA GLU A 133 9.62 -3.08 30.75
C GLU A 133 10.02 -2.59 32.17
N ASN A 134 9.08 -2.58 33.11
CA ASN A 134 9.27 -2.11 34.50
C ASN A 134 9.28 -3.26 35.54
N GLU A 135 9.29 -4.52 35.10
CA GLU A 135 9.50 -5.73 35.93
C GLU A 135 10.86 -6.36 35.62
#